data_AF-A0A7W1CER7-F1
#
_entry.id   AF-A0A7W1CER7-F1
#
_cell.length_a   1.000
_cell.length_b   1.000
_cell.length_c   1.000
_cell.angle_alpha   90.00
_cell.angle_beta   90.00
_cell.angle_gamma   90.00
#
_symmetry.space_group_name_H-M   'P 1'
#
loop_
_entity.id
_entity.type
_entity.pdbx_description
1 polymer ?
#
loop_
_entity_poly.entity_id
_entity_poly.type
_entity_poly.pdbx_seq_one_letter_code
_entity_poly.pdbx_strand_id
1 'polypeptide(L)' 'MKCQYFREVIDSYLSDELLTETNHDVLRHLEVCADCRREIQVRRGLLAQIRSAVKNSPQFQIREEFSGNLRARLKQSVV' A
#
# COMPACT_ATOMS: atom_id res chain seq x y z
N MET A 1 -12.95 12.56 13.11
CA MET A 1 -12.20 13.61 12.41
C MET A 1 -13.05 14.33 11.36
N LYS A 2 -12.62 15.53 10.93
CA LYS A 2 -13.24 16.30 9.82
C LYS A 2 -12.65 15.85 8.46
N CYS A 3 -13.42 15.97 7.38
CA CYS A 3 -12.98 15.57 6.04
C CYS A 3 -11.71 16.30 5.57
N GLN A 4 -11.52 17.57 5.94
CA GLN A 4 -10.30 18.31 5.62
C GLN A 4 -9.06 17.62 6.20
N TYR A 5 -9.09 17.31 7.50
CA TYR A 5 -7.99 16.63 8.17
C TYR A 5 -7.77 15.22 7.62
N PHE A 6 -8.85 14.49 7.30
CA PHE A 6 -8.74 13.20 6.61
C PHE A 6 -7.92 13.31 5.32
N ARG A 7 -8.17 14.32 4.48
CA ARG A 7 -7.42 14.53 3.23
C ARG A 7 -5.96 14.85 3.43
N GLU A 8 -5.61 15.49 4.56
CA GLU A 8 -4.23 15.79 4.92
C GLU A 8 -3.46 14.52 5.33
N VAL A 9 -4.14 13.53 5.94
CA VAL A 9 -3.50 12.31 6.48
C VAL A 9 -3.70 11.06 5.62
N ILE A 10 -4.54 11.11 4.59
CA ILE A 10 -4.93 9.92 3.80
C ILE A 10 -3.76 9.24 3.10
N ASP A 11 -2.76 10.01 2.64
CA ASP A 11 -1.62 9.42 1.93
C ASP A 11 -0.70 8.68 2.92
N SER A 12 -0.46 9.25 4.10
CA SER A 12 0.23 8.56 5.19
C SER A 12 -0.55 7.33 5.68
N TYR A 13 -1.88 7.38 5.70
CA TYR A 13 -2.72 6.20 5.98
C TYR A 13 -2.50 5.09 4.95
N LEU A 14 -2.43 5.43 3.66
CA LEU A 14 -2.23 4.47 2.57
C LEU A 14 -0.81 3.87 2.54
N SER A 15 0.16 4.54 3.17
CA SER A 15 1.54 4.10 3.31
C SER A 15 1.83 3.42 4.65
N ASP A 16 0.82 3.20 5.50
CA ASP A 16 0.97 2.63 6.85
C ASP A 16 1.89 3.46 7.78
N GLU A 17 1.92 4.79 7.60
CA GLU A 17 2.81 5.72 8.31
C GLU A 17 2.13 6.47 9.47
N LEU A 18 0.84 6.23 9.71
CA LEU A 18 0.10 6.89 10.78
C LEU A 18 0.30 6.20 12.14
N LEU A 19 0.24 7.00 13.20
CA LEU A 19 0.08 6.50 14.56
C LEU A 19 -1.20 5.68 14.70
N THR A 20 -1.21 4.72 15.61
CA THR A 20 -2.35 3.82 15.85
C THR A 20 -3.64 4.57 16.16
N GLU A 21 -3.57 5.63 16.96
CA GLU A 21 -4.71 6.47 17.34
C GLU A 21 -5.30 7.18 16.12
N THR A 22 -4.44 7.76 15.27
CA THR A 22 -4.86 8.44 14.04
C THR A 22 -5.43 7.45 13.03
N ASN A 23 -4.87 6.24 12.96
CA ASN A 23 -5.42 5.13 12.17
C ASN A 23 -6.86 4.79 12.60
N HIS A 24 -7.12 4.66 13.90
CA HIS A 24 -8.48 4.41 14.41
C HIS A 24 -9.44 5.56 14.08
N ASP A 25 -8.98 6.81 14.15
CA ASP A 25 -9.80 7.97 13.78
C ASP A 25 -10.15 7.99 12.28
N VAL A 26 -9.21 7.59 11.43
CA VAL A 26 -9.43 7.41 9.98
C VAL A 26 -10.48 6.34 9.74
N LEU A 27 -10.34 5.17 10.36
CA LEU A 27 -11.28 4.06 10.21
C LEU A 27 -12.70 4.46 10.63
N ARG A 28 -12.85 5.09 11.80
CA ARG A 28 -14.15 5.58 12.29
C ARG A 28 -14.76 6.62 11.35
N HIS A 29 -13.94 7.48 10.74
CA HIS A 29 -14.45 8.44 9.76
C HIS A 29 -14.94 7.77 8.47
N LEU A 30 -14.23 6.75 8.01
CA LEU A 30 -14.62 5.97 6.83
C LEU A 30 -15.90 5.16 7.05
N GLU A 31 -16.30 4.84 8.28
CA GLU A 31 -17.59 4.20 8.57
C GLU A 31 -18.77 5.15 8.27
N VAL A 32 -18.61 6.45 8.49
CA VAL A 32 -19.71 7.43 8.41
C VAL A 32 -19.68 8.31 7.17
N CYS A 33 -18.52 8.52 6.55
CA CYS A 33 -18.38 9.46 5.42
C CYS A 33 -18.27 8.75 4.07
N ALA A 34 -19.35 8.82 3.26
CA ALA A 34 -19.36 8.26 1.91
C ALA A 34 -18.40 8.96 0.94
N ASP A 35 -18.17 10.26 1.11
CA ASP A 35 -17.29 11.03 0.22
C ASP A 35 -15.82 10.65 0.41
N CYS A 36 -15.37 10.58 1.65
CA CYS A 36 -14.01 10.15 1.98
C CYS A 36 -13.79 8.66 1.65
N ARG A 37 -14.83 7.82 1.74
CA ARG A 37 -14.77 6.45 1.18
C ARG A 37 -14.55 6.45 -0.33
N ARG A 38 -15.23 7.29 -1.10
CA ARG A 38 -14.99 7.37 -2.55
C ARG A 38 -13.58 7.86 -2.85
N GLU A 39 -13.13 8.90 -2.15
CA GLU A 39 -11.80 9.47 -2.32
C GLU A 39 -10.70 8.43 -2.07
N ILE A 40 -10.77 7.67 -0.98
CA ILE A 40 -9.75 6.66 -0.67
C ILE A 40 -9.72 5.53 -1.69
N GLN A 41 -10.87 5.12 -2.24
CA GLN A 41 -10.91 4.08 -3.27
C GLN A 41 -10.23 4.53 -4.57
N VAL A 42 -10.42 5.80 -4.97
CA VAL A 42 -9.73 6.35 -6.14
C VAL A 42 -8.22 6.33 -5.94
N ARG A 43 -7.73 6.78 -4.77
CA ARG A 43 -6.29 6.77 -4.47
C ARG A 43 -5.71 5.35 -4.41
N ARG A 44 -6.43 4.40 -3.80
CA ARG A 44 -6.05 2.98 -3.79
C ARG A 44 -5.95 2.42 -5.21
N GLY A 45 -6.91 2.75 -6.08
CA GLY A 45 -6.90 2.36 -7.48
C GLY A 45 -5.66 2.87 -8.22
N LEU A 46 -5.33 4.15 -8.03
CA LEU A 46 -4.13 4.76 -8.62
C LEU A 46 -2.85 4.06 -8.14
N LEU A 47 -2.70 3.84 -6.82
CA LEU A 47 -1.53 3.15 -6.26
C LEU A 47 -1.42 1.70 -6.79
N ALA A 48 -2.55 0.99 -6.95
CA ALA A 48 -2.54 -0.35 -7.51
C ALA A 48 -2.06 -0.36 -8.97
N GLN A 49 -2.46 0.62 -9.79
CA GLN A 49 -1.99 0.78 -11.15
C GLN A 49 -0.48 1.07 -11.20
N ILE A 50 0.01 1.98 -10.36
CA ILE A 50 1.45 2.29 -10.27
C ILE A 50 2.24 1.05 -9.84
N ARG A 51 1.81 0.35 -8.79
CA ARG A 51 2.45 -0.89 -8.33
C ARG A 51 2.50 -1.94 -9.43
N SER A 52 1.42 -2.10 -10.20
CA SER A 52 1.38 -2.99 -11.35
C SER A 52 2.37 -2.58 -12.44
N ALA A 53 2.42 -1.29 -12.79
CA ALA A 53 3.36 -0.76 -13.79
C ALA A 53 4.82 -0.99 -13.38
N VAL A 54 5.16 -0.71 -12.11
CA VAL A 54 6.52 -0.95 -11.58
C VAL A 54 6.85 -2.45 -11.58
N LYS A 55 5.93 -3.29 -11.10
CA LYS A 55 6.13 -4.75 -11.04
C LYS A 55 6.35 -5.37 -12.42
N ASN A 56 5.70 -4.84 -13.46
CA ASN A 56 5.79 -5.34 -14.82
C ASN A 56 6.86 -4.63 -15.65
N SER A 57 7.54 -3.61 -15.09
CA SER A 57 8.57 -2.88 -15.79
C SER A 57 9.84 -3.73 -15.95
N PRO A 58 10.38 -3.90 -17.18
CA PRO A 58 11.60 -4.66 -17.42
C PRO A 58 12.80 -4.13 -16.62
N GLN A 59 12.89 -2.81 -16.42
CA GLN A 59 14.03 -2.17 -15.74
C GLN A 59 14.08 -2.44 -14.22
N PHE A 60 12.96 -2.88 -13.64
CA PHE A 60 12.85 -3.17 -12.20
C PHE A 60 12.70 -4.67 -11.92
N GLN A 61 12.89 -5.54 -12.93
CA GLN A 61 12.89 -6.97 -12.73
C GLN A 61 14.08 -7.41 -11.88
N ILE A 62 13.83 -8.37 -10.99
CA ILE A 62 14.90 -9.03 -10.25
C ILE A 62 15.78 -9.77 -11.25
N ARG A 63 17.11 -9.64 -11.10
CA ARG A 63 18.07 -10.37 -11.94
C ARG A 63 17.88 -11.87 -11.75
N GLU A 64 17.91 -12.62 -12.85
CA GLU A 64 17.64 -14.07 -12.82
C GLU A 64 18.61 -14.83 -11.91
N GLU A 65 19.88 -14.43 -11.87
CA GLU A 65 20.91 -14.98 -10.98
C GLU A 65 20.50 -14.87 -9.49
N PHE A 66 20.01 -13.70 -9.08
CA PHE A 66 19.56 -13.48 -7.71
C PHE A 66 18.33 -14.33 -7.39
N SER A 67 17.37 -14.39 -8.31
CA SER A 67 16.16 -15.22 -8.18
C SER A 67 16.50 -16.71 -8.03
N GLY A 68 17.42 -17.22 -8.85
CA GLY A 68 17.91 -18.59 -8.79
C GLY A 68 18.59 -18.91 -7.46
N ASN A 69 19.51 -18.04 -7.02
CA ASN A 69 20.22 -18.19 -5.75
C ASN A 69 19.27 -18.16 -4.54
N LEU A 70 18.30 -17.23 -4.54
CA LEU A 70 17.30 -17.15 -3.48
C LEU A 70 16.46 -18.43 -3.39
N ARG A 71 15.98 -18.95 -4.53
CA ARG A 71 15.22 -20.20 -4.59
C ARG A 71 16.02 -21.40 -4.07
N ALA A 72 17.30 -21.50 -4.42
CA ALA A 72 18.17 -22.57 -3.95
C ALA A 72 18.33 -22.53 -2.42
N ARG A 73 18.56 -21.33 -1.84
CA ARG A 73 18.68 -21.13 -0.39
C ARG A 73 17.39 -21.46 0.36
N LEU A 74 16.24 -21.02 -0.15
CA LEU A 74 14.94 -21.31 0.46
C LEU A 74 14.64 -22.82 0.50
N LYS A 75 15.04 -23.58 -0.53
CA LYS A 75 14.88 -25.03 -0.53
C LYS A 75 15.76 -25.73 0.52
N GLN A 76 16.92 -25.17 0.82
CA GLN A 76 17.85 -25.72 1.83
C GLN A 76 17.41 -25.40 3.26
N SER A 77 16.64 -24.32 3.49
CA SER A 77 16.16 -23.92 4.82
C SER A 77 14.86 -24.60 5.27
N VAL A 78 14.23 -25.43 4.41
CA VAL A 78 12.99 -26.18 4.71
C VAL A 78 13.31 -27.65 5.07
N VAL A 79 14.59 -27.96 5.35
CA VAL A 79 15.05 -29.26 5.88
C VAL A 79 15.44 -29.12 7.34
#